data_AF-A0A971H4Y1-F1
#
_entry.id   AF-A0A971H4Y1-F1
#
_cell.length_a   1.000
_cell.length_b   1.000
_cell.length_c   1.000
_cell.angle_alpha   90.00
_cell.angle_beta   90.00
_cell.angle_gamma   90.00
#
_symmetry.space_group_name_H-M   'P 1'
#
loop_
_entity.id
_entity.type
_entity.pdbx_description
1 polymer ?
#
loop_
_entity_poly.entity_id
_entity_poly.type
_entity_poly.pdbx_seq_one_letter_code
_entity_poly.pdbx_strand_id
1 'polypeptide(L)'
;MENIIIGVAIGLIPMLVVLIIQYSRHRTKQKEHAKEIARLKTMLTDRMDLESDGLTKLKQENAELKKQNENLRISLNTYSQKPGRKEVARLHVYQKAVDRLTVNSPGFGAAWQAALKESEDEFEKTYIGVQPFIRRVIPLKNSDAQVVGRIENSSD
;
A
#
# COMPACT_ATOMS: atom_id res chain seq x y z
N MET A 1 -49.40 34.35 68.87
CA MET A 1 -49.38 34.20 67.40
C MET A 1 -48.09 34.74 66.79
N GLU A 2 -47.55 35.86 67.27
CA GLU A 2 -46.30 36.47 66.78
C GLU A 2 -45.06 35.56 66.88
N ASN A 3 -44.88 34.84 67.99
CA ASN A 3 -43.72 33.96 68.18
C ASN A 3 -43.66 32.78 67.19
N ILE A 4 -44.82 32.30 66.70
CA ILE A 4 -44.90 31.23 65.71
C ILE A 4 -44.53 31.78 64.33
N ILE A 5 -44.96 33.00 64.00
CA ILE A 5 -44.65 33.67 62.74
C ILE A 5 -43.14 33.95 62.64
N ILE A 6 -42.51 34.39 63.73
CA ILE A 6 -41.06 34.63 63.80
C ILE A 6 -40.26 33.32 63.64
N GLY A 7 -40.68 32.23 64.30
CA GLY A 7 -40.04 30.92 64.16
C GLY A 7 -40.14 30.34 62.74
N VAL A 8 -41.30 30.49 62.09
CA VAL A 8 -41.50 30.08 60.69
C VAL A 8 -40.64 30.94 59.74
N ALA A 9 -40.58 32.26 59.95
CA ALA A 9 -39.76 33.15 59.14
C ALA A 9 -38.25 32.79 59.21
N ILE A 10 -37.75 32.45 60.41
CA ILE A 10 -36.33 32.09 60.60
C ILE A 10 -35.95 30.78 59.92
N GLY A 11 -36.88 29.81 59.79
CA GLY A 11 -36.60 28.55 59.08
C GLY A 11 -36.76 28.66 57.55
N LEU A 12 -37.74 29.43 57.09
CA LEU A 12 -38.14 29.47 55.68
C LEU A 12 -37.20 30.34 54.84
N ILE A 13 -36.70 31.45 55.40
CA ILE A 13 -35.75 32.34 54.72
C ILE A 13 -34.43 31.63 54.35
N PRO A 14 -33.69 30.98 55.27
CA PRO A 14 -32.45 30.29 54.91
C PRO A 14 -32.68 29.09 53.98
N MET A 15 -33.82 28.40 54.11
CA MET A 15 -34.20 27.31 53.21
C MET A 15 -34.39 27.80 51.77
N LEU A 16 -35.08 28.94 51.59
CA LEU A 16 -35.22 29.57 50.27
C LEU A 16 -33.87 30.04 49.70
N VAL A 17 -33.01 30.62 50.52
CA VAL A 17 -31.67 31.07 50.09
C VAL A 17 -30.83 29.88 49.60
N VAL A 18 -30.82 28.77 50.34
CA VAL A 18 -30.09 27.54 49.93
C VAL A 18 -30.68 26.96 48.64
N LEU A 19 -32.00 26.95 48.49
CA LEU A 19 -32.67 26.50 47.26
C LEU A 19 -32.27 27.34 46.04
N ILE A 20 -32.24 28.66 46.17
CA ILE A 20 -31.86 29.58 45.09
C ILE A 20 -30.38 29.36 44.70
N ILE A 21 -29.48 29.20 45.68
CA ILE A 21 -28.07 28.92 45.44
C ILE A 21 -27.87 27.55 44.78
N GLN A 22 -28.57 26.52 45.26
CA GLN A 22 -28.47 25.17 44.70
C GLN A 22 -29.01 25.13 43.26
N TYR A 23 -30.13 25.79 43.00
CA TYR A 23 -30.74 25.85 41.68
C TYR A 23 -29.87 26.59 40.67
N SER A 24 -29.31 27.73 41.08
CA SER A 24 -28.40 28.50 40.21
C SER A 24 -27.13 27.70 39.89
N ARG A 25 -26.49 27.08 40.89
CA ARG A 25 -25.32 26.20 40.69
C ARG A 25 -25.63 24.97 39.83
N HIS A 26 -26.82 24.40 39.96
CA HIS A 26 -27.20 23.24 39.15
C HIS A 26 -27.42 23.63 37.68
N ARG A 27 -28.07 24.78 37.43
CA ARG A 27 -28.24 25.31 36.08
C ARG A 27 -26.91 25.68 35.41
N THR A 28 -25.93 26.23 36.13
CA THR A 28 -24.62 26.53 35.55
C THR A 28 -23.86 25.26 35.17
N LYS A 29 -23.82 24.26 36.06
CA LYS A 29 -23.17 22.97 35.78
C LYS A 29 -23.79 22.23 34.58
N GLN A 30 -25.12 22.21 34.47
CA GLN A 30 -25.76 21.58 33.31
C GLN A 30 -25.41 22.29 31.99
N LYS A 31 -25.30 23.63 32.00
CA LYS A 31 -24.87 24.39 30.82
C LYS A 31 -23.41 24.10 30.46
N GLU A 32 -22.53 23.98 31.45
CA GLU A 32 -21.13 23.62 31.24
C GLU A 32 -21.00 22.22 30.63
N HIS A 33 -21.67 21.22 31.19
CA HIS A 33 -21.69 19.87 30.64
C HIS A 33 -22.29 19.81 29.23
N ALA A 34 -23.37 20.55 28.97
CA ALA A 34 -23.95 20.63 27.63
C ALA A 34 -22.96 21.25 26.61
N LYS A 35 -22.20 22.27 27.03
CA LYS A 35 -21.16 22.90 26.21
C LYS A 35 -19.99 21.95 25.96
N GLU A 36 -19.57 21.19 26.96
CA GLU A 36 -18.53 20.17 26.82
C GLU A 36 -18.96 19.07 25.86
N ILE A 37 -20.18 18.54 26.00
CA ILE A 37 -20.73 17.53 25.09
C ILE A 37 -20.79 18.08 23.66
N ALA A 38 -21.25 19.33 23.46
CA ALA A 38 -21.28 19.94 22.14
C ALA A 38 -19.87 20.10 21.53
N ARG A 39 -18.89 20.51 22.35
CA ARG A 39 -17.49 20.62 21.93
C ARG A 39 -16.90 19.26 21.55
N LEU A 40 -17.13 18.23 22.37
CA LEU A 40 -16.66 16.87 22.12
C LEU A 40 -17.29 16.28 20.84
N LYS A 41 -18.59 16.52 20.62
CA LYS A 41 -19.26 16.11 19.37
C LYS A 41 -18.66 16.80 18.14
N THR A 42 -18.35 18.09 18.24
CA THR A 42 -17.71 18.84 17.16
C THR A 42 -16.32 18.26 16.87
N MET A 43 -15.49 18.08 17.90
CA MET A 43 -14.17 17.47 17.75
C MET A 43 -14.22 16.06 17.17
N LEU A 44 -15.21 15.25 17.55
CA LEU A 44 -15.40 13.91 16.98
C LEU A 44 -15.75 13.98 15.50
N THR A 45 -16.62 14.91 15.11
CA THR A 45 -17.01 15.12 13.72
C THR A 45 -15.81 15.56 12.90
N ASP A 46 -15.05 16.56 13.38
CA ASP A 46 -13.82 17.02 12.72
C ASP A 46 -12.79 15.89 12.56
N ARG A 47 -12.65 15.01 13.57
CA ARG A 47 -11.76 13.86 13.52
C ARG A 47 -12.21 12.82 12.50
N MET A 48 -13.51 12.51 12.47
CA MET A 48 -14.09 11.57 11.51
C MET A 48 -13.94 12.10 10.08
N ASP A 49 -14.20 13.38 9.85
CA ASP A 49 -14.03 14.02 8.54
C ASP A 49 -12.55 13.96 8.12
N LEU A 50 -11.63 14.32 9.01
CA LEU A 50 -10.19 14.25 8.74
C LEU A 50 -9.70 12.82 8.46
N GLU A 51 -10.17 11.83 9.22
CA GLU A 51 -9.86 10.43 8.97
C GLU A 51 -10.44 9.94 7.64
N SER A 52 -11.65 10.38 7.28
CA SER A 52 -12.26 10.03 6.00
C SER A 52 -11.51 10.64 4.81
N ASP A 53 -11.08 11.90 4.91
CA ASP A 53 -10.25 12.58 3.92
C ASP A 53 -8.86 11.94 3.81
N GLY A 54 -8.27 11.55 4.94
CA GLY A 54 -7.01 10.80 4.96
C GLY A 54 -7.15 9.43 4.29
N LEU A 55 -8.20 8.69 4.62
CA LEU A 55 -8.48 7.37 4.07
C LEU A 55 -8.72 7.43 2.55
N THR A 56 -9.46 8.43 2.07
CA THR A 56 -9.73 8.61 0.63
C THR A 56 -8.45 8.94 -0.14
N LYS A 57 -7.60 9.82 0.38
CA LYS A 57 -6.28 10.10 -0.20
C LYS A 57 -5.40 8.85 -0.27
N LEU A 58 -5.29 8.11 0.83
CA LEU A 58 -4.52 6.87 0.87
C LEU A 58 -5.03 5.82 -0.13
N LYS A 59 -6.36 5.69 -0.27
CA LYS A 59 -6.96 4.80 -1.29
C LYS A 59 -6.62 5.25 -2.70
N GLN A 60 -6.65 6.56 -2.96
CA GLN A 60 -6.33 7.13 -4.26
C GLN A 60 -4.86 6.94 -4.62
N GLU A 61 -3.94 7.21 -3.69
CA GLU A 61 -2.50 6.95 -3.85
C GLU A 61 -2.22 5.46 -4.09
N ASN A 62 -2.89 4.56 -3.36
CA ASN A 62 -2.73 3.12 -3.56
C ASN A 62 -3.19 2.69 -4.97
N ALA A 63 -4.33 3.22 -5.43
CA ALA A 63 -4.83 2.95 -6.77
C ALA A 63 -3.88 3.48 -7.86
N GLU A 64 -3.32 4.68 -7.66
CA GLU A 64 -2.35 5.27 -8.56
C GLU A 64 -1.05 4.46 -8.60
N LEU A 65 -0.49 4.10 -7.45
CA LEU A 65 0.71 3.27 -7.36
C LEU A 65 0.52 1.91 -8.02
N LYS A 66 -0.64 1.26 -7.84
CA LYS A 66 -0.97 0.01 -8.54
C LYS A 66 -0.99 0.18 -10.05
N LYS A 67 -1.58 1.28 -10.54
CA LYS A 67 -1.60 1.62 -11.97
C LYS A 67 -0.18 1.87 -12.51
N GLN A 68 0.63 2.63 -11.80
CA GLN A 68 2.03 2.88 -12.17
C GLN A 68 2.85 1.59 -12.17
N ASN A 69 2.65 0.71 -11.18
CA ASN A 69 3.32 -0.59 -11.09
C ASN A 69 2.99 -1.47 -12.30
N GLU A 70 1.72 -1.57 -12.68
CA GLU A 70 1.31 -2.32 -13.87
C GLU A 70 1.90 -1.71 -15.15
N ASN A 71 1.88 -0.38 -15.27
CA ASN A 71 2.47 0.31 -16.41
C ASN A 71 3.99 0.04 -16.51
N LEU A 72 4.70 0.04 -15.38
CA LEU A 72 6.13 -0.28 -15.34
C LEU A 72 6.37 -1.75 -15.69
N ARG A 73 5.53 -2.67 -15.21
CA ARG A 73 5.61 -4.10 -15.56
C ARG A 73 5.42 -4.32 -17.06
N ILE A 74 4.42 -3.69 -17.66
CA ILE A 74 4.17 -3.74 -19.10
C ILE A 74 5.34 -3.11 -19.87
N SER A 75 5.84 -1.96 -19.41
CA SER A 75 6.99 -1.28 -20.04
C SER A 75 8.24 -2.14 -19.99
N LEU A 76 8.55 -2.74 -18.84
CA LEU A 76 9.69 -3.64 -18.67
C LEU A 76 9.57 -4.86 -19.59
N ASN A 77 8.40 -5.49 -19.67
CA ASN A 77 8.16 -6.60 -20.58
C ASN A 77 8.32 -6.17 -22.06
N THR A 78 7.80 -4.99 -22.41
CA THR A 78 7.94 -4.43 -23.76
C THR A 78 9.40 -4.11 -24.11
N TYR A 79 10.17 -3.57 -23.17
CA TYR A 79 11.61 -3.33 -23.34
C TYR A 79 12.37 -4.64 -23.50
N SER A 80 12.03 -5.68 -22.72
CA SER A 80 12.63 -7.00 -22.86
C SER A 80 12.35 -7.64 -24.22
N GLN A 81 11.19 -7.39 -24.82
CA GLN A 81 10.81 -7.95 -26.12
C GLN A 81 11.34 -7.15 -27.32
N LYS A 82 11.73 -5.88 -27.13
CA LYS A 82 12.29 -5.02 -28.18
C LYS A 82 13.74 -4.67 -27.83
N PRO A 83 14.71 -5.60 -27.99
CA PRO A 83 16.12 -5.24 -27.92
C PRO A 83 16.37 -4.06 -28.86
N GLY A 84 17.08 -3.05 -28.38
CA GLY A 84 17.19 -1.79 -29.09
C GLY A 84 17.80 -2.02 -30.49
N ARG A 85 17.37 -1.25 -31.51
CA ARG A 85 17.92 -1.40 -32.88
C ARG A 85 19.46 -1.33 -32.92
N LYS A 86 20.08 -0.61 -31.99
CA LYS A 86 21.54 -0.55 -31.79
C LYS A 86 22.13 -1.87 -31.31
N GLU A 87 21.47 -2.59 -30.41
CA GLU A 87 21.92 -3.88 -29.89
C GLU A 87 21.79 -4.98 -30.95
N VAL A 88 20.68 -4.99 -31.69
CA VAL A 88 20.47 -5.89 -32.83
C VAL A 88 21.52 -5.64 -33.92
N ALA A 89 21.77 -4.37 -34.27
CA ALA A 89 22.81 -4.02 -35.24
C ALA A 89 24.21 -4.47 -34.78
N ARG A 90 24.52 -4.31 -33.47
CA ARG A 90 25.78 -4.76 -32.90
C ARG A 90 25.91 -6.29 -32.90
N LEU A 91 24.84 -7.01 -32.61
CA LEU A 91 24.79 -8.48 -32.73
C LEU A 91 25.08 -8.95 -34.15
N HIS A 92 24.49 -8.31 -35.17
CA HIS A 92 24.80 -8.62 -36.57
C HIS A 92 26.27 -8.39 -36.92
N VAL A 93 26.90 -7.32 -36.38
CA VAL A 93 28.32 -7.07 -36.59
C VAL A 93 29.18 -8.15 -35.94
N TYR A 94 28.84 -8.58 -34.72
CA TYR A 94 29.54 -9.69 -34.06
C TYR A 94 29.38 -11.01 -34.80
N GLN A 95 28.16 -11.35 -35.24
CA GLN A 95 27.92 -12.56 -36.03
C GLN A 95 28.78 -12.56 -37.29
N LYS A 96 28.79 -11.45 -38.04
CA LYS A 96 29.60 -11.32 -39.25
C LYS A 96 31.11 -11.40 -38.98
N ALA A 97 31.57 -10.95 -37.82
CA ALA A 97 32.97 -11.09 -37.41
C ALA A 97 33.30 -12.56 -37.11
N VAL A 98 32.42 -13.27 -36.41
CA VAL A 98 32.55 -14.71 -36.16
C VAL A 98 32.57 -15.49 -37.47
N ASP A 99 31.63 -15.24 -38.38
CA ASP A 99 31.56 -15.95 -39.67
C ASP A 99 32.88 -15.80 -40.47
N ARG A 100 33.49 -14.62 -40.44
CA ARG A 100 34.80 -14.37 -41.06
C ARG A 100 35.93 -15.12 -40.37
N LEU A 101 35.91 -15.22 -39.04
CA LEU A 101 36.91 -15.98 -38.28
C LEU A 101 36.77 -17.48 -38.54
N THR A 102 35.56 -18.00 -38.71
CA THR A 102 35.31 -19.40 -39.07
C THR A 102 35.84 -19.76 -40.45
N VAL A 103 35.76 -18.84 -41.42
CA VAL A 103 36.32 -19.03 -42.77
C VAL A 103 37.85 -18.90 -42.78
N ASN A 104 38.40 -17.94 -42.03
CA ASN A 104 39.83 -17.60 -42.09
C ASN A 104 40.71 -18.39 -41.11
N SER A 105 40.13 -19.08 -40.12
CA SER A 105 40.87 -19.77 -39.06
C SER A 105 40.47 -21.25 -38.95
N PRO A 106 41.36 -22.20 -39.32
CA PRO A 106 41.11 -23.63 -39.19
C PRO A 106 40.85 -24.04 -37.73
N GLY A 107 39.82 -24.85 -37.49
CA GLY A 107 39.47 -25.37 -36.15
C GLY A 107 38.68 -24.39 -35.25
N PHE A 108 38.69 -23.09 -35.55
CA PHE A 108 37.93 -22.09 -34.81
C PHE A 108 36.42 -22.36 -34.82
N GLY A 109 35.86 -22.75 -35.97
CA GLY A 109 34.42 -23.00 -36.10
C GLY A 109 33.90 -24.08 -35.14
N ALA A 110 34.63 -25.19 -34.99
CA ALA A 110 34.24 -26.28 -34.09
C ALA A 110 34.37 -25.88 -32.60
N ALA A 111 35.46 -25.21 -32.24
CA ALA A 111 35.67 -24.70 -30.88
C ALA A 111 34.63 -23.63 -30.50
N TRP A 112 34.29 -22.74 -31.43
CA TRP A 112 33.26 -21.72 -31.23
C TRP A 112 31.87 -22.32 -31.05
N GLN A 113 31.48 -23.29 -31.89
CA GLN A 113 30.19 -23.98 -31.77
C GLN A 113 30.06 -24.73 -30.44
N ALA A 114 31.14 -25.39 -29.98
CA ALA A 114 31.15 -26.07 -28.68
C ALA A 114 31.00 -25.07 -27.52
N ALA A 115 31.77 -23.96 -27.55
CA ALA A 115 31.68 -22.91 -26.55
C ALA A 115 30.32 -22.20 -26.56
N LEU A 116 29.72 -21.99 -27.74
CA LEU A 116 28.39 -21.41 -27.88
C LEU A 116 27.33 -22.30 -27.21
N LYS A 117 27.36 -23.61 -27.52
CA LYS A 117 26.45 -24.58 -26.93
C LYS A 117 26.57 -24.67 -25.41
N GLU A 118 27.80 -24.68 -24.88
CA GLU A 118 28.05 -24.69 -23.44
C GLU A 118 27.54 -23.39 -22.77
N SER A 119 27.71 -22.25 -23.43
CA SER A 119 27.22 -20.95 -22.96
C SER A 119 25.69 -20.87 -22.98
N GLU A 120 25.03 -21.46 -23.99
CA GLU A 120 23.56 -21.58 -24.07
C GLU A 120 23.02 -22.43 -22.91
N ASP A 121 23.66 -23.59 -22.66
CA ASP A 121 23.30 -24.49 -21.56
C ASP A 121 23.50 -23.82 -20.18
N GLU A 122 24.54 -22.99 -20.01
CA GLU A 122 24.78 -22.21 -18.78
C GLU A 122 23.77 -21.06 -18.64
N PHE A 123 23.42 -20.39 -19.74
CA PHE A 123 22.44 -19.32 -19.74
C PHE A 123 21.04 -19.83 -19.38
N GLU A 124 20.63 -20.98 -19.92
CA GLU A 124 19.35 -21.62 -19.61
C GLU A 124 19.25 -22.01 -18.13
N LYS A 125 20.32 -22.62 -17.58
CA LYS A 125 20.41 -22.96 -16.15
C LYS A 125 20.37 -21.72 -15.26
N THR A 126 20.98 -20.62 -15.70
CA THR A 126 20.96 -19.36 -14.97
C THR A 126 19.56 -18.76 -14.99
N TYR A 127 18.92 -18.63 -16.15
CA TYR A 127 17.58 -18.05 -16.28
C TYR A 127 16.50 -18.84 -15.53
N ILE A 128 16.58 -20.17 -15.55
CA ILE A 128 15.72 -21.06 -14.76
C ILE A 128 16.13 -21.04 -13.27
N GLY A 129 17.42 -20.88 -12.95
CA GLY A 129 17.98 -20.85 -11.61
C GLY A 129 17.79 -19.53 -10.83
N VAL A 130 17.56 -18.39 -11.50
CA VAL A 130 17.22 -17.12 -10.82
C VAL A 130 15.76 -17.10 -10.35
N GLN A 131 14.85 -17.86 -10.97
CA GLN A 131 13.46 -17.99 -10.50
C GLN A 131 13.36 -18.47 -9.03
N PRO A 132 14.06 -19.55 -8.61
CA PRO A 132 14.16 -19.96 -7.20
C PRO A 132 14.75 -18.88 -6.29
N PHE A 133 15.73 -18.12 -6.77
CA PHE A 133 16.39 -17.08 -5.97
C PHE A 133 15.46 -15.88 -5.73
N ILE A 134 14.71 -15.44 -6.75
CA ILE A 134 13.67 -14.40 -6.63
C ILE A 134 12.54 -14.87 -5.70
N ARG A 135 12.13 -16.15 -5.77
CA ARG A 135 11.16 -16.75 -4.82
C ARG A 135 11.67 -16.80 -3.38
N ARG A 136 12.99 -16.88 -3.17
CA ARG A 136 13.59 -16.98 -1.83
C ARG A 136 13.83 -15.62 -1.18
N VAL A 137 14.08 -14.58 -1.98
CA VAL A 137 14.39 -13.22 -1.50
C VAL A 137 13.15 -12.35 -1.36
N ILE A 138 12.05 -12.67 -2.07
CA ILE A 138 10.74 -12.06 -1.83
C ILE A 138 9.95 -12.98 -0.90
N PRO A 139 9.85 -12.69 0.42
CA PRO A 139 8.89 -13.37 1.26
C PRO A 139 7.50 -12.98 0.77
N LEU A 140 6.86 -13.86 0.00
CA LEU A 140 5.41 -13.86 -0.21
C LEU A 140 4.76 -14.22 1.14
N LYS A 141 4.89 -13.33 2.13
CA LYS A 141 4.12 -13.43 3.36
C LYS A 141 2.72 -12.95 3.00
N ASN A 142 1.91 -13.94 2.67
CA ASN A 142 0.46 -13.89 2.51
C ASN A 142 -0.04 -13.14 1.28
N SER A 143 -0.56 -13.89 0.30
CA SER A 143 -1.86 -13.63 -0.31
C SER A 143 -2.14 -14.71 -1.36
N ASP A 144 -3.19 -15.52 -1.15
CA ASP A 144 -4.18 -15.92 -2.16
C ASP A 144 -3.70 -16.08 -3.62
N ALA A 145 -2.58 -16.75 -3.85
CA ALA A 145 -2.12 -17.11 -5.20
C ALA A 145 -2.74 -18.43 -5.65
N GLN A 146 -4.05 -18.61 -5.43
CA GLN A 146 -4.84 -19.68 -6.03
C GLN A 146 -5.39 -19.24 -7.39
N VAL A 147 -4.52 -18.74 -8.27
CA VAL A 147 -4.92 -18.34 -9.64
C VAL A 147 -4.10 -19.05 -10.73
N VAL A 148 -3.03 -19.78 -10.40
CA VAL A 148 -2.24 -20.49 -11.43
C VAL A 148 -2.66 -21.95 -11.61
N GLY A 149 -3.46 -22.53 -10.72
CA GLY A 149 -3.91 -23.94 -10.81
C GLY A 149 -5.14 -24.21 -11.68
N ARG A 150 -5.71 -23.22 -12.38
CA ARG A 150 -6.96 -23.40 -13.16
C ARG A 150 -6.75 -23.70 -14.65
N ILE A 151 -5.55 -23.52 -15.19
CA ILE A 151 -5.31 -23.72 -16.64
C ILE A 151 -4.99 -25.19 -16.97
N GLU A 152 -4.70 -26.03 -15.98
CA GLU A 152 -4.31 -27.44 -16.22
C GLU A 152 -5.47 -28.45 -16.20
N ASN A 153 -6.68 -28.06 -15.73
CA ASN A 153 -7.81 -28.99 -15.54
C ASN A 153 -9.03 -28.70 -16.43
N SER A 154 -8.88 -28.03 -17.58
CA SER A 154 -9.98 -27.85 -18.55
C SER A 154 -9.74 -28.52 -19.90
N SER A 155 -8.84 -29.50 -19.94
CA SER A 155 -8.47 -30.23 -21.15
C SER A 155 -8.52 -31.75 -20.97
N ASP A 156 -9.42 -32.22 -20.10
CA ASP A 156 -9.92 -33.61 -20.08
C ASP A 156 -11.44 -33.60 -20.27
#